data_AF-A0A0F9RQD2-F1
#
_entry.id   AF-A0A0F9RQD2-F1
#
_cell.length_a   1.000
_cell.length_b   1.000
_cell.length_c   1.000
_cell.angle_alpha   90.00
_cell.angle_beta   90.00
_cell.angle_gamma   90.00
#
_symmetry.space_group_name_H-M   'P 1'
#
loop_
_entity.id
_entity.type
_entity.pdbx_description
1 polymer ?
#
loop_
_entity_poly.entity_id
_entity_poly.type
_entity_poly.pdbx_seq_one_letter_code
_entity_poly.pdbx_strand_id
1 'polypeptide(L)'
;MNLEQYVRDATRTESRIDEVKVNRKFLVDVLTLFVSAGNMLDQIKKHVFYGKEYRTTKLNLDRFVIKACVDTMVVESAEAGLDEETTIDVDPRLFHAIVGLATEATELTEALANTLIGSNTELDGINILEELGDLNWYEAIAIDTLNGDFENVLATNIDKLRERFPEKFTSDNAINRDVDKERALLEEKL
;
A
#
# COMPACT_ATOMS: atom_id res chain seq x y z
N MET A 1 -4.08 -9.70 24.05
CA MET A 1 -4.33 -10.49 22.82
C MET A 1 -2.98 -10.78 22.19
N ASN A 2 -2.70 -12.00 21.74
CA ASN A 2 -1.51 -12.29 20.95
C ASN A 2 -1.84 -12.15 19.44
N LEU A 3 -0.82 -12.15 18.57
CA LEU A 3 -1.01 -11.91 17.14
C LEU A 3 -1.81 -13.02 16.46
N GLU A 4 -1.61 -14.28 16.84
CA GLU A 4 -2.44 -15.37 16.32
C GLU A 4 -3.92 -15.19 16.67
N GLN A 5 -4.23 -14.80 17.91
CA GLN A 5 -5.60 -14.54 18.33
C GLN A 5 -6.18 -13.35 17.58
N TYR A 6 -5.38 -12.31 17.33
CA TYR A 6 -5.80 -11.18 16.52
C TYR A 6 -6.17 -11.60 15.10
N VAL A 7 -5.34 -12.41 14.42
CA VAL A 7 -5.66 -12.93 13.08
C VAL A 7 -6.97 -13.74 13.08
N ARG A 8 -7.16 -14.61 14.08
CA ARG A 8 -8.41 -15.38 14.22
C ARG A 8 -9.64 -14.49 14.42
N ASP A 9 -9.50 -13.42 15.19
CA ASP A 9 -10.62 -12.50 15.44
C ASP A 9 -10.91 -11.60 14.23
N ALA A 10 -9.87 -11.15 13.51
CA ALA A 10 -10.01 -10.33 12.30
C ALA A 10 -10.64 -11.11 11.14
N THR A 11 -10.14 -12.31 10.86
CA THR A 11 -10.65 -13.15 9.74
C THR A 11 -12.10 -13.60 9.95
N ARG A 12 -12.59 -13.64 11.20
CA ARG A 12 -14.00 -13.91 11.49
C ARG A 12 -14.94 -12.79 11.02
N THR A 13 -14.45 -11.56 10.87
CA THR A 13 -15.28 -10.39 10.49
C THR A 13 -15.13 -10.01 9.03
N GLU A 14 -14.31 -10.74 8.25
CA GLU A 14 -14.10 -10.41 6.85
C GLU A 14 -15.34 -10.70 5.99
N SER A 15 -15.57 -9.85 4.99
CA SER A 15 -16.50 -10.17 3.90
C SER A 15 -15.84 -11.17 2.96
N ARG A 16 -16.55 -12.26 2.62
CA ARG A 16 -16.07 -13.30 1.70
C ARG A 16 -16.95 -13.36 0.47
N ILE A 17 -16.30 -13.39 -0.70
CA ILE A 17 -16.92 -13.57 -2.01
C ILE A 17 -16.19 -14.69 -2.75
N ASP A 18 -16.90 -15.37 -3.65
CA ASP A 18 -16.34 -16.51 -4.39
C ASP A 18 -15.44 -16.06 -5.56
N GLU A 19 -15.74 -14.91 -6.16
CA GLU A 19 -15.03 -14.37 -7.31
C GLU A 19 -15.05 -12.84 -7.30
N VAL A 20 -13.97 -12.23 -7.79
CA VAL A 20 -13.91 -10.77 -7.99
C VAL A 20 -14.42 -10.44 -9.38
N LYS A 21 -15.61 -9.83 -9.44
CA LYS A 21 -16.19 -9.25 -10.66
C LYS A 21 -16.03 -7.74 -10.64
N VAL A 22 -15.40 -7.21 -11.67
CA VAL A 22 -15.12 -5.78 -11.79
C VAL A 22 -14.86 -5.44 -13.26
N ASN A 23 -15.09 -4.18 -13.64
CA ASN A 23 -14.54 -3.68 -14.88
C ASN A 23 -13.01 -3.69 -14.79
N ARG A 24 -12.38 -4.65 -15.46
CA ARG A 24 -10.93 -4.89 -15.37
C ARG A 24 -10.13 -3.69 -15.83
N LYS A 25 -10.60 -2.98 -16.86
CA LYS A 25 -9.89 -1.86 -17.45
C LYS A 25 -9.86 -0.69 -16.46
N PHE A 26 -11.03 -0.34 -15.91
CA PHE A 26 -11.16 0.68 -14.87
C PHE A 26 -10.31 0.35 -13.64
N LEU A 27 -10.35 -0.91 -13.15
CA LEU A 27 -9.52 -1.34 -12.03
C LEU A 27 -8.03 -1.11 -12.30
N VAL A 28 -7.54 -1.51 -13.48
CA VAL A 28 -6.12 -1.34 -13.85
C VAL A 28 -5.74 0.14 -13.91
N ASP A 29 -6.60 1.00 -14.46
CA ASP A 29 -6.33 2.44 -14.54
C ASP A 29 -6.28 3.09 -13.15
N VAL A 30 -7.21 2.74 -12.24
CA VAL A 30 -7.20 3.25 -10.85
C VAL A 30 -5.97 2.76 -10.07
N LEU A 31 -5.65 1.47 -10.15
CA LEU A 31 -4.44 0.92 -9.50
C LEU A 31 -3.16 1.58 -10.03
N THR A 32 -3.10 1.82 -11.34
CA THR A 32 -1.94 2.47 -11.98
C THR A 32 -1.82 3.92 -11.52
N LEU A 33 -2.92 4.65 -11.45
CA LEU A 33 -2.96 6.02 -10.93
C LEU A 33 -2.46 6.06 -9.48
N PHE A 34 -2.97 5.16 -8.62
CA PHE A 34 -2.57 5.06 -7.21
C PHE A 34 -1.05 4.78 -7.07
N VAL A 35 -0.53 3.82 -7.83
CA VAL A 35 0.91 3.50 -7.84
C VAL A 35 1.76 4.70 -8.28
N SER A 36 1.35 5.43 -9.33
CA SER A 36 2.07 6.61 -9.79
C SER A 36 2.04 7.75 -8.76
N ALA A 37 0.91 7.99 -8.10
CA ALA A 37 0.83 8.96 -7.00
C ALA A 37 1.71 8.55 -5.81
N GLY A 38 1.68 7.27 -5.42
CA GLY A 38 2.55 6.71 -4.38
C GLY A 38 4.04 6.83 -4.72
N ASN A 39 4.43 6.63 -5.98
CA ASN A 39 5.81 6.86 -6.44
C ASN A 39 6.25 8.32 -6.29
N MET A 40 5.35 9.27 -6.52
CA MET A 40 5.62 10.69 -6.30
C MET A 40 5.78 11.02 -4.81
N LEU A 41 4.90 10.48 -3.94
CA LEU A 41 5.03 10.59 -2.49
C LEU A 41 6.34 9.98 -1.97
N ASP A 42 6.77 8.84 -2.51
CA ASP A 42 8.05 8.21 -2.16
C ASP A 42 9.25 9.09 -2.55
N GLN A 43 9.19 9.83 -3.67
CA GLN A 43 10.22 10.81 -4.01
C GLN A 43 10.26 11.97 -3.01
N ILE A 44 9.11 12.49 -2.58
CA ILE A 44 9.03 13.53 -1.53
C ILE A 44 9.65 13.01 -0.23
N LYS A 45 9.27 11.81 0.20
CA LYS A 45 9.84 11.16 1.39
C LYS A 45 11.37 11.02 1.27
N LYS A 46 11.88 10.51 0.15
CA LYS A 46 13.32 10.34 -0.07
C LYS A 46 14.08 11.68 -0.10
N HIS A 47 13.45 12.74 -0.60
CA HIS A 47 14.00 14.09 -0.57
C HIS A 47 14.11 14.59 0.87
N VAL A 48 13.01 14.54 1.63
CA VAL A 48 12.93 15.04 3.01
C VAL A 48 13.84 14.27 3.96
N PHE A 49 13.82 12.94 3.91
CA PHE A 49 14.52 12.11 4.91
C PHE A 49 15.94 11.73 4.52
N TYR A 50 16.26 11.65 3.21
CA TYR A 50 17.56 11.15 2.73
C TYR A 50 18.33 12.18 1.90
N GLY A 51 17.80 13.40 1.74
CA GLY A 51 18.45 14.47 0.98
C GLY A 51 18.56 14.20 -0.52
N LYS A 52 17.78 13.25 -1.08
CA LYS A 52 17.83 12.94 -2.51
C LYS A 52 17.24 14.06 -3.34
N GLU A 53 17.88 14.41 -4.44
CA GLU A 53 17.28 15.28 -5.45
C GLU A 53 16.10 14.58 -6.14
N TYR A 54 15.11 15.38 -6.53
CA TYR A 54 13.98 14.89 -7.33
C TYR A 54 14.45 14.39 -8.68
N ARG A 55 14.01 13.18 -9.05
CA ARG A 55 14.25 12.64 -10.39
C ARG A 55 13.16 13.18 -11.32
N THR A 56 13.39 14.34 -11.90
CA THR A 56 12.42 15.06 -12.74
C THR A 56 11.88 14.23 -13.89
N THR A 57 12.72 13.39 -14.51
CA THR A 57 12.31 12.44 -15.56
C THR A 57 11.30 11.41 -15.05
N LYS A 58 11.53 10.85 -13.85
CA LYS A 58 10.60 9.90 -13.22
C LYS A 58 9.30 10.59 -12.82
N LEU A 59 9.37 11.78 -12.23
CA LEU A 59 8.18 12.58 -11.91
C LEU A 59 7.35 12.94 -13.16
N ASN A 60 8.02 13.26 -14.28
CA ASN A 60 7.34 13.52 -15.55
C ASN A 60 6.64 12.27 -16.08
N LEU A 61 7.27 11.11 -15.94
CA LEU A 61 6.67 9.83 -16.34
C LEU A 61 5.45 9.51 -15.48
N ASP A 62 5.56 9.59 -14.15
CA ASP A 62 4.44 9.34 -13.23
C ASP A 62 3.27 10.30 -13.53
N ARG A 63 3.55 11.60 -13.78
CA ARG A 63 2.54 12.57 -14.22
C ARG A 63 1.88 12.21 -15.54
N PHE A 64 2.66 11.80 -16.53
CA PHE A 64 2.15 11.41 -17.84
C PHE A 64 1.22 10.19 -17.72
N VAL A 65 1.62 9.18 -16.94
CA VAL A 65 0.81 7.99 -16.66
C VAL A 65 -0.50 8.37 -16.00
N ILE A 66 -0.48 9.18 -14.94
CA ILE A 66 -1.70 9.67 -14.28
C ILE A 66 -2.61 10.36 -15.29
N LYS A 67 -2.08 11.26 -16.13
CA LYS A 67 -2.87 11.93 -17.15
C LYS A 67 -3.50 10.94 -18.14
N ALA A 68 -2.74 9.96 -18.61
CA ALA A 68 -3.23 8.97 -19.55
C ALA A 68 -4.35 8.10 -18.97
N CYS A 69 -4.23 7.66 -17.70
CA CYS A 69 -5.30 6.94 -17.00
C CYS A 69 -6.57 7.80 -16.89
N VAL A 70 -6.44 9.07 -16.48
CA VAL A 70 -7.60 9.99 -16.38
C VAL A 70 -8.26 10.20 -17.75
N ASP A 71 -7.48 10.49 -18.80
CA ASP A 71 -8.00 10.68 -20.16
C ASP A 71 -8.79 9.44 -20.61
N THR A 72 -8.27 8.25 -20.30
CA THR A 72 -8.85 6.97 -20.65
C THR A 72 -10.17 6.72 -19.91
N MET A 73 -10.21 6.97 -18.60
CA MET A 73 -11.41 6.82 -17.77
C MET A 73 -12.54 7.78 -18.22
N VAL A 74 -12.20 8.98 -18.68
CA VAL A 74 -13.18 9.92 -19.24
C VAL A 74 -13.85 9.35 -20.50
N VAL A 75 -13.07 8.76 -21.40
CA VAL A 75 -13.60 8.11 -22.62
C VAL A 75 -14.48 6.91 -22.26
N GLU A 76 -14.03 6.06 -21.35
CA GLU A 76 -14.81 4.90 -20.89
C GLU A 76 -16.17 5.31 -20.31
N SER A 77 -16.18 6.34 -19.46
CA SER A 77 -17.43 6.86 -18.88
C SER A 77 -18.43 7.37 -19.92
N ALA A 78 -17.96 7.73 -21.12
CA ALA A 78 -18.78 8.22 -22.22
C ALA A 78 -19.23 7.11 -23.18
N GLU A 79 -18.47 6.01 -23.33
CA GLU A 79 -18.66 5.01 -24.38
C GLU A 79 -19.14 3.64 -23.89
N ALA A 80 -18.69 3.17 -22.73
CA ALA A 80 -19.01 1.83 -22.21
C ALA A 80 -19.00 1.90 -20.69
N GLY A 81 -20.20 1.88 -20.10
CA GLY A 81 -20.39 2.07 -18.66
C GLY A 81 -19.53 1.14 -17.81
N LEU A 82 -19.30 1.55 -16.56
CA LEU A 82 -18.65 0.74 -15.52
C LEU A 82 -19.31 -0.65 -15.31
N ASP A 83 -20.47 -0.88 -15.93
CA ASP A 83 -21.28 -2.09 -15.90
C ASP A 83 -20.68 -3.30 -16.65
N GLU A 84 -19.67 -3.11 -17.51
CA GLU A 84 -18.97 -4.23 -18.18
C GLU A 84 -17.97 -4.93 -17.24
N GLU A 85 -18.49 -5.76 -16.34
CA GLU A 85 -17.68 -6.53 -15.40
C GLU A 85 -17.17 -7.85 -15.98
N THR A 86 -15.94 -8.20 -15.60
CA THR A 86 -15.33 -9.50 -15.87
C THR A 86 -14.81 -10.11 -14.58
N THR A 87 -14.87 -11.43 -14.46
CA THR A 87 -14.14 -12.13 -13.39
C THR A 87 -12.64 -12.05 -13.65
N ILE A 88 -11.88 -11.61 -12.65
CA ILE A 88 -10.41 -11.57 -12.73
C ILE A 88 -9.79 -12.76 -11.97
N ASP A 89 -8.65 -13.23 -12.45
CA ASP A 89 -7.90 -14.34 -11.84
C ASP A 89 -7.04 -13.83 -10.67
N VAL A 90 -7.67 -13.73 -9.51
CA VAL A 90 -7.03 -13.34 -8.24
C VAL A 90 -7.76 -14.01 -7.08
N ASP A 91 -7.05 -14.34 -6.01
CA ASP A 91 -7.69 -14.76 -4.76
C ASP A 91 -8.55 -13.60 -4.21
N PRO A 92 -9.88 -13.79 -4.00
CA PRO A 92 -10.75 -12.70 -3.58
C PRO A 92 -10.41 -12.11 -2.20
N ARG A 93 -9.88 -12.92 -1.27
CA ARG A 93 -9.49 -12.43 0.06
C ARG A 93 -8.21 -11.61 -0.03
N LEU A 94 -7.25 -12.06 -0.84
CA LEU A 94 -6.03 -11.29 -1.08
C LEU A 94 -6.32 -9.99 -1.82
N PHE A 95 -7.25 -10.00 -2.78
CA PHE A 95 -7.73 -8.79 -3.44
C PHE A 95 -8.35 -7.81 -2.43
N HIS A 96 -9.26 -8.29 -1.58
CA HIS A 96 -9.90 -7.49 -0.53
C HIS A 96 -8.86 -6.88 0.42
N ALA A 97 -7.88 -7.68 0.87
CA ALA A 97 -6.82 -7.21 1.74
C ALA A 97 -5.94 -6.14 1.09
N ILE A 98 -5.48 -6.36 -0.15
CA ILE A 98 -4.59 -5.40 -0.84
C ILE A 98 -5.30 -4.08 -1.12
N VAL A 99 -6.55 -4.14 -1.60
CA VAL A 99 -7.34 -2.93 -1.87
C VAL A 99 -7.67 -2.20 -0.57
N GLY A 100 -8.06 -2.93 0.48
CA GLY A 100 -8.31 -2.38 1.81
C GLY A 100 -7.10 -1.66 2.40
N LEU A 101 -5.92 -2.27 2.34
CA LEU A 101 -4.68 -1.61 2.76
C LEU A 101 -4.43 -0.29 2.00
N ALA A 102 -4.77 -0.25 0.71
CA ALA A 102 -4.64 0.96 -0.09
C ALA A 102 -5.67 2.03 0.31
N THR A 103 -6.89 1.65 0.69
CA THR A 103 -7.92 2.60 1.15
C THR A 103 -7.58 3.17 2.53
N GLU A 104 -7.17 2.35 3.49
CA GLU A 104 -6.80 2.86 4.84
C GLU A 104 -5.54 3.76 4.78
N ALA A 105 -4.58 3.44 3.90
CA ALA A 105 -3.45 4.33 3.62
C ALA A 105 -3.87 5.65 2.95
N THR A 106 -4.97 5.63 2.19
CA THR A 106 -5.57 6.84 1.61
C THR A 106 -6.18 7.70 2.71
N GLU A 107 -6.91 7.13 3.66
CA GLU A 107 -7.51 7.87 4.78
C GLU A 107 -6.44 8.58 5.64
N LEU A 108 -5.32 7.90 5.92
CA LEU A 108 -4.15 8.53 6.56
C LEU A 108 -3.57 9.70 5.74
N THR A 109 -3.54 9.55 4.41
CA THR A 109 -3.04 10.59 3.51
C THR A 109 -4.02 11.76 3.42
N GLU A 110 -5.32 11.50 3.45
CA GLU A 110 -6.38 12.50 3.48
C GLU A 110 -6.34 13.31 4.78
N ALA A 111 -6.15 12.67 5.93
CA ALA A 111 -5.95 13.36 7.20
C ALA A 111 -4.81 14.37 7.12
N LEU A 112 -3.65 13.96 6.57
CA LEU A 112 -2.52 14.85 6.35
C LEU A 112 -2.82 15.97 5.34
N ALA A 113 -3.41 15.63 4.19
CA ALA A 113 -3.73 16.59 3.14
C ALA A 113 -4.71 17.66 3.64
N ASN A 114 -5.77 17.24 4.33
CA ASN A 114 -6.81 18.12 4.89
C ASN A 114 -6.23 19.11 5.91
N THR A 115 -5.30 18.69 6.76
CA THR A 115 -4.59 19.62 7.66
C THR A 115 -3.71 20.59 6.85
N LEU A 116 -2.99 20.13 5.83
CA LEU A 116 -2.10 20.97 5.03
C LEU A 116 -2.84 22.02 4.18
N ILE A 117 -4.05 21.72 3.69
CA ILE A 117 -4.89 22.66 2.93
C ILE A 117 -5.75 23.56 3.84
N GLY A 118 -5.69 23.37 5.16
CA GLY A 118 -6.40 24.18 6.14
C GLY A 118 -7.86 23.78 6.37
N SER A 119 -8.29 22.60 5.92
CA SER A 119 -9.61 22.04 6.26
C SER A 119 -9.69 21.67 7.74
N ASN A 120 -8.58 21.22 8.33
CA ASN A 120 -8.44 20.93 9.76
C ASN A 120 -7.35 21.79 10.40
N THR A 121 -7.54 22.20 11.65
CA THR A 121 -6.56 23.00 12.40
C THR A 121 -5.38 22.19 12.91
N GLU A 122 -5.57 20.89 13.12
CA GLU A 122 -4.54 19.94 13.56
C GLU A 122 -4.75 18.55 12.95
N LEU A 123 -3.80 17.65 13.14
CA LEU A 123 -3.95 16.24 12.78
C LEU A 123 -4.76 15.53 13.87
N ASP A 124 -5.86 14.89 13.47
CA ASP A 124 -6.67 14.09 14.39
C ASP A 124 -5.96 12.77 14.69
N GLY A 125 -5.32 12.71 15.86
CA GLY A 125 -4.62 11.52 16.31
C GLY A 125 -5.53 10.33 16.60
N ILE A 126 -6.82 10.55 16.90
CA ILE A 126 -7.78 9.45 17.14
C ILE A 126 -8.10 8.77 15.82
N ASN A 127 -8.45 9.55 14.79
CA ASN A 127 -8.68 9.04 13.44
C ASN A 127 -7.46 8.28 12.93
N ILE A 128 -6.25 8.83 13.12
CA ILE A 128 -5.02 8.15 12.69
C ILE A 128 -4.85 6.79 13.38
N LEU A 129 -5.17 6.69 14.68
CA LEU A 129 -5.08 5.42 15.41
C LEU A 129 -6.13 4.40 14.97
N GLU A 130 -7.32 4.86 14.57
CA GLU A 130 -8.38 4.04 13.97
C GLU A 130 -7.89 3.42 12.64
N GLU A 131 -7.40 4.25 11.70
CA GLU A 131 -6.89 3.75 10.42
C GLU A 131 -5.69 2.79 10.58
N LEU A 132 -4.83 3.01 11.58
CA LEU A 132 -3.76 2.08 11.90
C LEU A 132 -4.30 0.73 12.40
N GLY A 133 -5.44 0.72 13.09
CA GLY A 133 -6.16 -0.49 13.46
C GLY A 133 -6.70 -1.23 12.23
N ASP A 134 -7.28 -0.50 11.30
CA ASP A 134 -7.89 -1.07 10.09
C ASP A 134 -6.83 -1.57 9.10
N LEU A 135 -5.68 -0.90 9.01
CA LEU A 135 -4.50 -1.43 8.33
C LEU A 135 -4.10 -2.81 8.87
N ASN A 136 -3.97 -2.95 10.19
CA ASN A 136 -3.62 -4.24 10.80
C ASN A 136 -4.70 -5.30 10.53
N TRP A 137 -5.98 -4.90 10.40
CA TRP A 137 -7.08 -5.81 10.12
C TRP A 137 -6.95 -6.41 8.71
N TYR A 138 -6.66 -5.60 7.70
CA TYR A 138 -6.39 -6.10 6.35
C TYR A 138 -5.06 -6.86 6.25
N GLU A 139 -4.02 -6.46 7.00
CA GLU A 139 -2.78 -7.24 7.09
C GLU A 139 -3.04 -8.66 7.61
N ALA A 140 -3.89 -8.80 8.64
CA ALA A 140 -4.27 -10.10 9.18
C ALA A 140 -4.96 -11.00 8.15
N ILE A 141 -5.85 -10.44 7.31
CA ILE A 141 -6.48 -11.19 6.22
C ILE A 141 -5.46 -11.64 5.18
N ALA A 142 -4.54 -10.75 4.77
CA ALA A 142 -3.51 -11.09 3.81
C ALA A 142 -2.59 -12.20 4.33
N ILE A 143 -2.18 -12.12 5.59
CA ILE A 143 -1.31 -13.10 6.23
C ILE A 143 -1.99 -14.47 6.30
N ASP A 144 -3.24 -14.52 6.76
CA ASP A 144 -4.01 -15.78 6.81
C ASP A 144 -4.19 -16.38 5.41
N THR A 145 -4.51 -15.54 4.41
CA THR A 145 -4.70 -15.98 3.02
C THR A 145 -3.43 -16.55 2.41
N LEU A 146 -2.26 -16.00 2.78
CA LEU A 146 -0.95 -16.48 2.33
C LEU A 146 -0.41 -17.65 3.17
N ASN A 147 -1.18 -18.16 4.14
CA ASN A 147 -0.74 -19.14 5.14
C ASN A 147 0.53 -18.70 5.89
N GLY A 148 0.67 -17.40 6.12
CA GLY A 148 1.80 -16.81 6.84
C GLY A 148 1.61 -16.81 8.36
N ASP A 149 2.70 -16.53 9.07
CA ASP A 149 2.71 -16.28 10.50
C ASP A 149 2.99 -14.79 10.75
N PHE A 150 2.03 -14.09 11.39
CA PHE A 150 2.13 -12.64 11.59
C PHE A 150 3.33 -12.27 12.47
N GLU A 151 3.60 -13.03 13.52
CA GLU A 151 4.75 -12.76 14.39
C GLU A 151 6.06 -12.95 13.61
N ASN A 152 6.16 -14.00 12.81
CA ASN A 152 7.31 -14.26 11.96
C ASN A 152 7.51 -13.19 10.87
N VAL A 153 6.44 -12.70 10.25
CA VAL A 153 6.49 -11.60 9.28
C VAL A 153 7.08 -10.34 9.92
N LEU A 154 6.60 -9.97 11.10
CA LEU A 154 7.10 -8.80 11.83
C LEU A 154 8.56 -8.98 12.28
N ALA A 155 8.89 -10.15 12.84
CA ALA A 155 10.24 -10.48 13.27
C ALA A 155 11.24 -10.45 12.10
N THR A 156 10.87 -11.06 10.97
CA THR A 156 11.68 -11.07 9.75
C THR A 156 11.88 -9.66 9.18
N ASN A 157 10.86 -8.81 9.23
CA ASN A 157 11.00 -7.40 8.84
C ASN A 157 12.03 -6.67 9.72
N ILE A 158 12.02 -6.89 11.03
CA ILE A 158 13.03 -6.32 11.94
C ILE A 158 14.43 -6.86 11.65
N ASP A 159 14.58 -8.16 11.40
CA ASP A 159 15.88 -8.75 11.08
C ASP A 159 16.48 -8.18 9.78
N LYS A 160 15.65 -8.04 8.73
CA LYS A 160 16.03 -7.33 7.51
C LYS A 160 16.44 -5.88 7.79
N LEU A 161 15.70 -5.17 8.65
CA LEU A 161 16.03 -3.79 9.01
C LEU A 161 17.31 -3.68 9.85
N ARG A 162 17.62 -4.66 10.70
CA ARG A 162 18.89 -4.75 11.42
C ARG A 162 20.07 -5.01 10.49
N GLU A 163 19.87 -5.85 9.46
CA GLU A 163 20.87 -6.02 8.41
C GLU A 163 21.14 -4.69 7.69
N ARG A 164 20.09 -3.95 7.33
CA ARG A 164 20.23 -2.63 6.71
C ARG A 164 20.83 -1.60 7.68
N PHE A 165 20.44 -1.62 8.95
CA PHE A 165 20.80 -0.63 9.95
C PHE A 165 21.40 -1.33 11.20
N PRO A 166 22.68 -1.74 11.17
CA PRO A 166 23.28 -2.54 12.25
C PRO A 166 23.27 -1.88 13.62
N GLU A 167 23.36 -0.54 13.66
CA GLU A 167 23.27 0.23 14.92
C GLU A 167 21.98 1.05 14.99
N LYS A 168 21.80 1.92 14.00
CA LYS A 168 20.67 2.85 13.89
C LYS A 168 20.51 3.28 12.45
N PHE A 169 19.40 3.97 12.19
CA PHE A 169 19.18 4.61 10.91
C PHE A 169 20.34 5.54 10.51
N THR A 170 20.83 5.39 9.28
CA THR A 170 21.66 6.37 8.58
C THR A 170 21.11 6.57 7.17
N SER A 171 21.20 7.80 6.65
CA SER A 171 20.81 8.06 5.26
C SER A 171 21.65 7.25 4.29
N ASP A 172 22.94 7.06 4.57
CA ASP A 172 23.84 6.26 3.74
C ASP A 172 23.36 4.82 3.59
N ASN A 173 23.07 4.12 4.69
CA ASN A 173 22.57 2.75 4.65
C ASN A 173 21.20 2.62 3.97
N ALA A 174 20.34 3.64 4.12
CA ALA A 174 19.04 3.66 3.45
C ALA A 174 19.18 3.80 1.92
N ILE A 175 20.25 4.47 1.45
CA ILE A 175 20.54 4.69 0.04
C ILE A 175 21.31 3.53 -0.57
N ASN A 176 22.32 3.04 0.14
CA ASN A 176 23.30 2.04 -0.30
C ASN A 176 23.02 0.66 0.33
N ARG A 177 21.74 0.27 0.36
CA ARG A 177 21.32 -1.04 0.91
C ARG A 177 21.69 -2.21 -0.01
N ASP A 178 22.03 -3.34 0.60
CA ASP A 178 22.27 -4.60 -0.11
C ASP A 178 20.94 -5.33 -0.35
N VAL A 179 20.37 -5.15 -1.54
CA VAL A 179 19.06 -5.69 -1.91
C VAL A 179 19.10 -7.22 -2.04
N ASP A 180 20.21 -7.78 -2.51
CA ASP A 180 20.33 -9.23 -2.73
C ASP A 180 20.43 -9.96 -1.39
N LYS A 181 21.21 -9.41 -0.45
CA LYS A 181 21.30 -9.95 0.91
C LYS A 181 19.97 -9.84 1.67
N GLU A 182 19.26 -8.71 1.54
CA GLU A 182 17.92 -8.55 2.11
C GLU A 182 16.94 -9.58 1.52
N ARG A 183 17.00 -9.83 0.21
CA ARG A 183 16.12 -10.80 -0.46
C ARG A 183 16.40 -12.23 0.00
N ALA A 184 17.67 -12.62 0.09
CA ALA A 184 18.06 -13.95 0.56
C ALA A 184 17.56 -14.22 1.99
N LEU A 185 17.66 -13.23 2.89
CA LEU A 185 17.13 -13.32 4.25
C LEU A 185 15.61 -13.53 4.26
N LEU A 186 14.87 -12.83 3.38
CA LEU A 186 13.42 -12.97 3.29
C LEU A 186 13.00 -14.36 2.82
N GLU A 187 13.67 -14.90 1.79
CA GLU A 187 13.37 -16.24 1.23
C GLU A 187 13.75 -17.38 2.18
N GLU A 188 14.68 -17.15 3.10
CA GLU A 188 15.02 -18.12 4.15
C GLU A 188 13.94 -18.20 5.24
N LYS A 189 13.26 -17.07 5.53
CA LYS A 189 12.43 -16.92 6.73
C LYS A 189 10.93 -16.88 6.49
N LEU A 190 10.47 -16.57 5.26
CA LEU A 190 9.05 -16.48 4.88
C LEU A 190 8.73 -17.52 3.79
#